data_AF-A0A3M3XBJ3-F1
#
_entry.id   AF-A0A3M3XBJ3-F1
#
_cell.length_a   1.000
_cell.length_b   1.000
_cell.length_c   1.000
_cell.angle_alpha   90.00
_cell.angle_beta   90.00
_cell.angle_gamma   90.00
#
_symmetry.space_group_name_H-M   'P 1'
#
loop_
_entity.id
_entity.type
_entity.pdbx_description
1 polymer ?
#
loop_
_entity_poly.entity_id
_entity_poly.type
_entity_poly.pdbx_seq_one_letter_code
_entity_poly.pdbx_strand_id
1 'polypeptide(L)'
;MPRTGEQSVEVPGIYSGQYMARVRAVSALNVSSLPATSLLTNLQGKTSLPPAVTSLTATSLLFGIALKWTFPPGAEDAQRTEIWYSQTTDLAKATKLSDLAYPQSEYIMQGLLAGVTFFFWARLVDRTGNVGPWYPTGIGVMGQTSSDAGPILEMIAGQIGETELGQNLLEKIELIEQLQDQINALDGLKAYDPNHAYEKGQMVVVDGRIYQAEQAVPVSTPPPNSAYWEDVGNLLETANGLAAQVQTHTTEINELNGVVTAQASSMQALRAAYREDDGEGDLADALKGYNSAASIVQEQMTRATQNEAMARTVTQLTASVGENTGRVTELREVVTTNLASTASSIQQLSASVASANDATTKNTAAIQQTATAYADTAGKLTTMWSVKMQVTQDGKYVAAGIGLGIENTGAGLQSQFLVSADRFAVVNSMAGGATSVPFAVQNGQVFINSAFIQDGTITNAKIGNAIQSNNYVAGSAGWKLWFDGTFEINSALGSGGRQVINSAGGKVFDQNGVKRYQWGNLDA
;
A
#
# COMPACT_ATOMS: atom_id res chain seq x y z
N MET A 1 14.89 7.57 -55.59
CA MET A 1 14.48 8.57 -56.60
C MET A 1 13.81 7.87 -57.75
N PRO A 2 12.63 8.33 -58.21
CA PRO A 2 11.97 7.81 -59.40
C PRO A 2 12.80 8.11 -60.65
N ARG A 3 12.62 7.32 -61.72
CA ARG A 3 13.24 7.60 -63.02
C ARG A 3 12.61 8.87 -63.58
N THR A 4 13.44 9.74 -64.15
CA THR A 4 12.99 10.99 -64.76
C THR A 4 13.63 11.14 -66.15
N GLY A 5 12.91 11.79 -67.07
CA GLY A 5 13.44 12.20 -68.37
C GLY A 5 14.17 13.55 -68.31
N GLU A 6 14.07 14.24 -67.17
CA GLU A 6 14.74 15.52 -66.92
C GLU A 6 16.23 15.33 -66.63
N GLN A 7 17.05 16.32 -67.01
CA GLN A 7 18.48 16.36 -66.68
C GLN A 7 18.76 16.97 -65.29
N SER A 8 17.72 17.26 -64.52
CA SER A 8 17.81 17.79 -63.16
C SER A 8 16.87 17.04 -62.22
N VAL A 9 17.22 17.02 -60.94
CA VAL A 9 16.38 16.47 -59.88
C VAL A 9 16.55 17.32 -58.64
N GLU A 10 15.43 17.70 -58.02
CA GLU A 10 15.43 18.42 -56.75
C GLU A 10 15.26 17.44 -55.60
N VAL A 11 16.05 17.63 -54.54
CA VAL A 11 15.99 16.82 -53.32
C VAL A 11 15.70 17.77 -52.16
N PRO A 12 14.42 18.00 -51.80
CA PRO A 12 14.09 18.85 -50.67
C PRO A 12 14.49 18.19 -49.34
N GLY A 13 14.76 19.01 -48.31
CA GLY A 13 14.93 18.53 -46.94
C GLY A 13 16.24 17.78 -46.65
N ILE A 14 17.33 18.12 -47.36
CA ILE A 14 18.66 17.57 -47.04
C ILE A 14 19.21 18.13 -45.72
N TYR A 15 20.00 17.34 -45.00
CA TYR A 15 20.68 17.75 -43.78
C TYR A 15 22.07 18.31 -44.06
N SER A 16 22.67 18.93 -43.05
CA SER A 16 24.08 19.30 -43.13
C SER A 16 24.94 18.05 -43.28
N GLY A 17 25.77 17.99 -44.31
CA GLY A 17 26.62 16.84 -44.56
C GLY A 17 27.31 16.85 -45.91
N GLN A 18 28.13 15.84 -46.14
CA GLN A 18 28.84 15.63 -47.40
C GLN A 18 28.02 14.71 -48.31
N TYR A 19 27.59 15.24 -49.46
CA TYR A 19 26.76 14.53 -50.43
C TYR A 19 27.52 14.26 -51.72
N MET A 20 27.28 13.08 -52.28
CA MET A 20 27.80 12.67 -53.58
C MET A 20 26.65 12.05 -54.37
N ALA A 21 26.33 12.62 -55.53
CA ALA A 21 25.28 12.10 -56.40
C ALA A 21 25.87 11.08 -57.37
N ARG A 22 25.16 9.96 -57.59
CA ARG A 22 25.50 8.95 -58.59
C ARG A 22 24.34 8.79 -59.56
N VAL A 23 24.58 9.07 -60.84
CA VAL A 23 23.56 9.09 -61.89
C VAL A 23 23.86 8.03 -62.94
N ARG A 24 22.82 7.34 -63.44
CA ARG A 24 22.90 6.36 -64.52
C ARG A 24 21.80 6.64 -65.53
N ALA A 25 22.11 6.50 -66.81
CA ALA A 25 21.09 6.50 -67.85
C ALA A 25 20.49 5.09 -67.97
N VAL A 26 19.19 5.01 -68.22
CA VAL A 26 18.49 3.74 -68.48
C VAL A 26 17.80 3.85 -69.84
N SER A 27 18.08 2.90 -70.75
CA SER A 27 17.47 2.88 -72.07
C SER A 27 16.01 2.37 -72.02
N ALA A 28 15.27 2.54 -73.12
CA ALA A 28 13.91 2.02 -73.26
C ALA A 28 13.79 0.49 -73.06
N LEU A 29 14.90 -0.24 -73.21
CA LEU A 29 15.00 -1.69 -72.97
C LEU A 29 15.41 -2.04 -71.52
N ASN A 30 15.35 -1.08 -70.59
CA ASN A 30 15.78 -1.24 -69.19
C ASN A 30 17.28 -1.52 -68.98
N VAL A 31 18.13 -1.25 -69.98
CA VAL A 31 19.58 -1.41 -69.85
C VAL A 31 20.19 -0.17 -69.21
N SER A 32 20.96 -0.35 -68.13
CA SER A 32 21.57 0.75 -67.36
C SER A 32 23.01 1.03 -67.76
N SER A 33 23.40 2.30 -67.84
CA SER A 33 24.78 2.73 -68.13
C SER A 33 25.73 2.49 -66.94
N LEU A 34 27.03 2.64 -67.20
CA LEU A 34 27.98 2.92 -66.13
C LEU A 34 27.56 4.22 -65.40
N PRO A 35 27.75 4.30 -64.08
CA PRO A 35 27.38 5.46 -63.30
C PRO A 35 28.36 6.61 -63.51
N ALA A 36 27.84 7.83 -63.61
CA ALA A 36 28.61 9.04 -63.39
C ALA A 36 28.44 9.47 -61.92
N THR A 37 29.49 10.00 -61.32
CA THR A 37 29.49 10.41 -59.90
C THR A 37 29.88 11.89 -59.82
N SER A 38 29.19 12.66 -58.97
CA SER A 38 29.55 14.06 -58.70
C SER A 38 30.76 14.17 -57.78
N LEU A 39 31.32 15.39 -57.66
CA LEU A 39 32.22 15.70 -56.56
C LEU A 39 31.46 15.61 -55.23
N LEU A 40 32.17 15.17 -54.18
CA LEU A 40 31.67 15.21 -52.81
C LEU A 40 31.53 16.67 -52.37
N THR A 41 30.31 17.08 -52.08
CA THR A 41 29.99 18.48 -51.78
C THR A 41 29.45 18.58 -50.37
N ASN A 42 30.02 19.48 -49.55
CA ASN A 42 29.48 19.76 -48.22
C ASN A 42 28.30 20.72 -48.35
N LEU A 43 27.10 20.24 -48.09
CA LEU A 43 25.88 21.02 -48.13
C LEU A 43 25.50 21.41 -46.71
N GLN A 44 25.19 22.69 -46.49
CA GLN A 44 24.67 23.19 -45.23
C GLN A 44 23.15 22.99 -45.25
N GLY A 45 22.67 21.84 -44.76
CA GLY A 45 21.24 21.61 -44.54
C GLY A 45 20.75 22.25 -43.22
N LYS A 46 19.59 21.82 -42.73
CA LYS A 46 19.00 22.33 -41.48
C LYS A 46 19.89 22.03 -40.27
N THR A 47 20.24 23.06 -39.49
CA THR A 47 21.04 22.96 -38.24
C THR A 47 20.26 23.42 -37.01
N SER A 48 19.01 23.86 -37.18
CA SER A 48 18.17 24.29 -36.07
C SER A 48 17.63 23.10 -35.29
N LEU A 49 17.50 23.27 -33.97
CA LEU A 49 16.87 22.29 -33.09
C LEU A 49 15.41 22.03 -33.54
N PRO A 50 14.89 20.81 -33.36
CA PRO A 50 13.46 20.57 -33.56
C PRO A 50 12.65 21.43 -32.58
N PRO A 51 11.47 21.93 -32.99
CA PRO A 51 10.62 22.74 -32.13
C PRO A 51 10.05 21.93 -30.96
N ALA A 52 9.55 22.60 -29.92
CA ALA A 52 8.78 21.95 -28.86
C ALA A 52 7.42 21.44 -29.37
N VAL A 53 6.85 20.41 -28.75
CA VAL A 53 5.44 20.03 -28.99
C VAL A 53 4.52 21.21 -28.66
N THR A 54 3.37 21.32 -29.34
CA THR A 54 2.44 22.45 -29.18
C THR A 54 1.52 22.28 -27.98
N SER A 55 1.21 21.04 -27.63
CA SER A 55 0.37 20.67 -26.49
C SER A 55 0.86 19.36 -25.90
N LEU A 56 0.59 19.18 -24.61
CA LEU A 56 0.68 17.92 -23.88
C LEU A 56 -0.47 17.91 -22.89
N THR A 57 -1.27 16.86 -22.89
CA THR A 57 -2.44 16.71 -22.03
C THR A 57 -2.38 15.35 -21.36
N ALA A 58 -2.85 15.30 -20.11
CA ALA A 58 -2.96 14.07 -19.33
C ALA A 58 -4.42 13.85 -18.94
N THR A 59 -4.96 12.68 -19.29
CA THR A 59 -6.33 12.26 -19.00
C THR A 59 -6.30 11.11 -18.02
N SER A 60 -7.11 11.22 -16.97
CA SER A 60 -7.26 10.19 -15.94
C SER A 60 -7.93 8.94 -16.50
N LEU A 61 -7.36 7.75 -16.23
CA LEU A 61 -7.98 6.46 -16.51
C LEU A 61 -8.04 5.61 -15.24
N LEU A 62 -8.87 4.56 -15.27
CA LEU A 62 -8.85 3.52 -14.25
C LEU A 62 -7.51 2.77 -14.35
N PHE A 63 -6.73 2.79 -13.27
CA PHE A 63 -5.37 2.24 -13.20
C PHE A 63 -4.37 2.77 -14.24
N GLY A 64 -4.58 3.98 -14.74
CA GLY A 64 -3.67 4.56 -15.73
C GLY A 64 -3.85 6.05 -15.98
N ILE A 65 -2.95 6.59 -16.81
CA ILE A 65 -2.97 7.97 -17.30
C ILE A 65 -2.71 7.94 -18.80
N ALA A 66 -3.62 8.50 -19.59
CA ALA A 66 -3.43 8.70 -21.03
C ALA A 66 -2.78 10.06 -21.29
N LEU A 67 -1.76 10.07 -22.13
CA LEU A 67 -1.05 11.27 -22.56
C LEU A 67 -1.32 11.50 -24.04
N LYS A 68 -1.58 12.75 -24.41
CA LYS A 68 -1.74 13.16 -25.81
C LYS A 68 -1.04 14.48 -26.07
N TRP A 69 -0.29 14.57 -27.15
CA TRP A 69 0.44 15.76 -27.57
C TRP A 69 0.21 16.07 -29.05
N THR A 70 0.61 17.26 -29.49
CA THR A 70 0.50 17.69 -30.89
C THR A 70 1.82 18.22 -31.40
N PHE A 71 2.17 17.88 -32.63
CA PHE A 71 3.36 18.40 -33.29
C PHE A 71 3.11 19.81 -33.85
N PRO A 72 4.05 20.74 -33.71
CA PRO A 72 3.96 22.04 -34.36
C PRO A 72 4.23 21.89 -35.87
N PRO A 73 3.83 22.88 -36.69
CA PRO A 73 4.32 23.00 -38.07
C PRO A 73 5.85 23.05 -38.09
N GLY A 74 6.51 22.35 -39.02
CA GLY A 74 7.98 22.33 -39.11
C GLY A 74 8.68 21.24 -38.28
N ALA A 75 7.91 20.30 -37.69
CA ALA A 75 8.41 19.14 -36.94
C ALA A 75 8.41 17.83 -37.77
N GLU A 76 8.27 17.90 -39.09
CA GLU A 76 8.22 16.73 -39.99
C GLU A 76 9.52 15.92 -39.99
N ASP A 77 10.61 16.53 -39.50
CA ASP A 77 11.93 15.95 -39.32
C ASP A 77 12.15 15.29 -37.94
N ALA A 78 11.16 15.34 -37.05
CA ALA A 78 11.19 14.60 -35.79
C ALA A 78 11.33 13.09 -36.06
N GLN A 79 12.25 12.44 -35.36
CA GLN A 79 12.36 10.98 -35.31
C GLN A 79 11.44 10.42 -34.25
N ARG A 80 11.39 11.05 -33.07
CA ARG A 80 10.64 10.59 -31.91
C ARG A 80 10.29 11.72 -30.95
N THR A 81 9.28 11.47 -30.14
CA THR A 81 8.95 12.24 -28.93
C THR A 81 9.48 11.49 -27.72
N GLU A 82 10.27 12.16 -26.88
CA GLU A 82 10.63 11.63 -25.57
C GLU A 82 9.60 12.12 -24.55
N ILE A 83 9.00 11.19 -23.82
CA ILE A 83 8.10 11.48 -22.69
C ILE A 83 8.85 11.24 -21.39
N TRP A 84 8.76 12.19 -20.47
CA TRP A 84 9.40 12.17 -19.16
C TRP A 84 8.36 12.44 -18.08
N TYR A 85 8.58 11.88 -16.89
CA TYR A 85 7.64 12.00 -15.78
C TYR A 85 8.36 12.14 -14.42
N SER A 86 7.70 12.75 -13.44
CA SER A 86 8.15 12.84 -12.05
C SER A 86 6.96 12.81 -11.09
N GLN A 87 7.17 12.37 -9.85
CA GLN A 87 6.19 12.53 -8.76
C GLN A 87 6.19 13.95 -8.17
N THR A 88 7.12 14.80 -8.61
CA THR A 88 7.23 16.20 -8.16
C THR A 88 7.14 17.14 -9.36
N THR A 89 6.93 18.43 -9.11
CA THR A 89 6.89 19.46 -10.16
C THR A 89 8.28 19.82 -10.72
N ASP A 90 9.35 19.19 -10.23
CA ASP A 90 10.74 19.50 -10.58
C ASP A 90 11.22 18.64 -11.75
N LEU A 91 11.46 19.28 -12.90
CA LEU A 91 11.97 18.66 -14.11
C LEU A 91 13.34 18.00 -13.91
N ALA A 92 14.18 18.50 -12.99
CA ALA A 92 15.50 17.90 -12.71
C ALA A 92 15.38 16.50 -12.08
N LYS A 93 14.24 16.18 -11.48
CA LYS A 93 13.91 14.87 -10.90
C LYS A 93 13.06 14.01 -11.84
N ALA A 94 12.86 14.43 -13.08
CA ALA A 94 12.10 13.65 -14.05
C ALA A 94 12.93 12.46 -14.55
N THR A 95 12.26 11.33 -14.74
CA THR A 95 12.79 10.12 -15.35
C THR A 95 12.14 9.89 -16.71
N LYS A 96 12.89 9.33 -17.66
CA LYS A 96 12.35 9.03 -18.99
C LYS A 96 11.31 7.92 -18.89
N LEU A 97 10.11 8.17 -19.43
CA LEU A 97 9.02 7.20 -19.51
C LEU A 97 9.12 6.37 -20.78
N SER A 98 9.22 7.02 -21.94
CA SER A 98 9.18 6.35 -23.24
C SER A 98 9.74 7.21 -24.36
N ASP A 99 10.18 6.54 -25.42
CA ASP A 99 10.60 7.10 -26.70
C ASP A 99 9.62 6.63 -27.78
N LEU A 100 8.87 7.56 -28.37
CA LEU A 100 7.77 7.22 -29.28
C LEU A 100 8.03 7.78 -30.67
N ALA A 101 8.09 6.90 -31.66
CA ALA A 101 8.44 7.26 -33.02
C ALA A 101 7.43 8.26 -33.61
N TYR A 102 7.91 9.29 -34.31
CA TYR A 102 7.04 10.19 -35.07
C TYR A 102 6.29 9.40 -36.16
N PRO A 103 4.99 9.63 -36.40
CA PRO A 103 4.15 10.70 -35.85
C PRO A 103 3.25 10.26 -34.68
N GLN A 104 3.64 9.26 -33.89
CA GLN A 104 2.86 8.88 -32.71
C GLN A 104 2.71 10.06 -31.76
N SER A 105 1.47 10.34 -31.35
CA SER A 105 1.07 11.52 -30.58
C SER A 105 0.30 11.18 -29.31
N GLU A 106 0.24 9.90 -28.95
CA GLU A 106 -0.46 9.40 -27.77
C GLU A 106 0.31 8.26 -27.08
N TYR A 107 0.13 8.15 -25.77
CA TYR A 107 0.72 7.11 -24.93
C TYR A 107 -0.16 6.84 -23.71
N ILE A 108 -0.29 5.59 -23.28
CA ILE A 108 -1.02 5.25 -22.06
C ILE A 108 -0.08 4.59 -21.07
N MET A 109 0.05 5.20 -19.89
CA MET A 109 0.74 4.61 -18.74
C MET A 109 -0.27 3.81 -17.92
N GLN A 110 -0.13 2.48 -17.87
CA GLN A 110 -1.06 1.57 -17.18
C GLN A 110 -0.41 0.94 -15.95
N GLY A 111 -1.19 0.19 -15.17
CA GLY A 111 -0.72 -0.55 -14.00
C GLY A 111 -0.45 0.35 -12.78
N LEU A 112 -1.10 1.51 -12.73
CA LEU A 112 -0.92 2.47 -11.65
C LEU A 112 -1.98 2.27 -10.56
N LEU A 113 -1.63 2.53 -9.30
CA LEU A 113 -2.60 2.56 -8.20
C LEU A 113 -3.56 3.75 -8.36
N ALA A 114 -4.73 3.66 -7.71
CA ALA A 114 -5.74 4.73 -7.71
C ALA A 114 -5.22 6.01 -7.01
N GLY A 115 -5.54 7.18 -7.58
CA GLY A 115 -5.18 8.49 -7.03
C GLY A 115 -3.71 8.89 -7.11
N VAL A 116 -2.84 8.11 -7.76
CA VAL A 116 -1.42 8.44 -7.94
C VAL A 116 -1.27 9.60 -8.93
N THR A 117 -0.47 10.59 -8.55
CA THR A 117 -0.22 11.81 -9.35
C THR A 117 1.19 11.82 -9.91
N PHE A 118 1.32 12.22 -11.18
CA PHE A 118 2.58 12.46 -11.86
C PHE A 118 2.53 13.79 -12.64
N PHE A 119 3.71 14.35 -12.89
CA PHE A 119 3.91 15.51 -13.77
C PHE A 119 4.68 15.06 -15.00
N PHE A 120 4.24 15.49 -16.18
CA PHE A 120 4.76 15.02 -17.47
C PHE A 120 5.38 16.14 -18.30
N TRP A 121 6.45 15.79 -19.01
CA TRP A 121 7.11 16.65 -19.99
C TRP A 121 7.36 15.88 -21.28
N ALA A 122 7.35 16.60 -22.39
CA ALA A 122 7.66 16.06 -23.70
C ALA A 122 8.72 16.92 -24.39
N ARG A 123 9.54 16.30 -25.25
CA ARG A 123 10.43 17.00 -26.18
C ARG A 123 10.64 16.18 -27.44
N LEU A 124 10.94 16.85 -28.54
CA LEU A 124 11.20 16.20 -29.82
C LEU A 124 12.68 15.93 -30.02
N VAL A 125 13.00 14.81 -30.65
CA VAL A 125 14.35 14.51 -31.14
C VAL A 125 14.28 14.28 -32.63
N ASP A 126 15.13 14.96 -33.39
CA ASP A 126 15.17 14.84 -34.85
C ASP A 126 15.95 13.60 -35.32
N ARG A 127 15.88 13.31 -36.62
CA ARG A 127 16.58 12.16 -37.24
C ARG A 127 18.10 12.24 -37.21
N THR A 128 18.66 13.41 -36.91
CA THR A 128 20.10 13.63 -36.75
C THR A 128 20.56 13.58 -35.30
N GLY A 129 19.62 13.42 -34.35
CA GLY A 129 19.90 13.31 -32.92
C GLY A 129 19.88 14.63 -32.16
N ASN A 130 19.51 15.76 -32.79
CA ASN A 130 19.35 17.01 -32.04
C ASN A 130 18.10 16.95 -31.16
N VAL A 131 18.23 17.47 -29.94
CA VAL A 131 17.19 17.43 -28.92
C VAL A 131 16.55 18.80 -28.79
N GLY A 132 15.23 18.86 -28.99
CA GLY A 132 14.43 20.06 -28.89
C GLY A 132 14.17 20.50 -27.44
N PRO A 133 13.57 21.69 -27.26
CA PRO A 133 13.22 22.20 -25.95
C PRO A 133 12.10 21.39 -25.28
N TRP A 134 12.04 21.48 -23.96
CA TRP A 134 10.97 20.89 -23.15
C TRP A 134 9.63 21.59 -23.35
N TYR A 135 8.56 20.81 -23.27
CA TYR A 135 7.20 21.28 -23.14
C TYR A 135 6.47 20.52 -22.02
N PRO A 136 5.73 21.22 -21.14
CA PRO A 136 5.72 22.67 -20.95
C PRO A 136 7.08 23.16 -20.42
N THR A 137 7.33 24.46 -20.52
CA THR A 137 8.48 25.08 -19.84
C THR A 137 8.17 25.23 -18.35
N GLY A 138 9.01 24.68 -17.48
CA GLY A 138 8.81 24.72 -16.03
C GLY A 138 8.01 23.51 -15.51
N ILE A 139 6.86 23.78 -14.89
CA ILE A 139 6.04 22.76 -14.20
C ILE A 139 5.39 21.83 -15.24
N GLY A 140 5.59 20.52 -15.09
CA GLY A 140 5.04 19.50 -15.99
C GLY A 140 3.51 19.45 -15.96
N VAL A 141 2.91 18.84 -16.98
CA VAL A 141 1.47 18.62 -17.06
C VAL A 141 1.08 17.59 -16.00
N MET A 142 0.21 17.98 -15.08
CA MET A 142 -0.26 17.08 -14.02
C MET A 142 -1.24 16.05 -14.60
N GLY A 143 -1.01 14.78 -14.31
CA GLY A 143 -1.94 13.68 -14.55
C GLY A 143 -2.11 12.85 -13.29
N GLN A 144 -3.35 12.46 -12.99
CA GLN A 144 -3.69 11.63 -11.84
C GLN A 144 -4.51 10.43 -12.31
N THR A 145 -4.23 9.24 -11.78
CA THR A 145 -5.06 8.06 -12.01
C THR A 145 -6.40 8.20 -11.31
N SER A 146 -7.45 7.59 -11.86
CA SER A 146 -8.79 7.70 -11.27
C SER A 146 -8.78 7.17 -9.83
N SER A 147 -9.36 7.93 -8.91
CA SER A 147 -9.68 7.51 -7.55
C SER A 147 -11.15 7.10 -7.40
N ASP A 148 -11.93 7.15 -8.49
CA ASP A 148 -13.32 6.76 -8.48
C ASP A 148 -13.47 5.23 -8.45
N ALA A 149 -14.13 4.73 -7.41
CA ALA A 149 -14.42 3.31 -7.23
C ALA A 149 -15.63 2.84 -8.06
N GLY A 150 -16.45 3.75 -8.60
CA GLY A 150 -17.67 3.42 -9.35
C GLY A 150 -17.47 2.39 -10.45
N PRO A 151 -16.52 2.58 -11.38
CA PRO A 151 -16.26 1.60 -12.46
C PRO A 151 -15.81 0.22 -11.96
N ILE A 152 -15.09 0.16 -10.84
CA ILE A 152 -14.71 -1.13 -10.21
C ILE A 152 -15.95 -1.79 -9.59
N LEU A 153 -16.78 -1.01 -8.90
CA LEU A 153 -18.02 -1.50 -8.30
C LEU A 153 -19.00 -2.01 -9.35
N GLU A 154 -19.15 -1.35 -10.49
CA GLU A 154 -19.97 -1.83 -11.61
C GLU A 154 -19.44 -3.15 -12.19
N MET A 155 -18.11 -3.27 -12.34
CA MET A 155 -17.49 -4.50 -12.85
C MET A 155 -17.68 -5.69 -11.90
N ILE A 156 -17.73 -5.43 -10.59
CA ILE A 156 -17.88 -6.46 -9.55
C ILE A 156 -19.36 -6.74 -9.21
N ALA A 157 -20.26 -5.75 -9.33
CA ALA A 157 -21.66 -5.85 -8.93
C ALA A 157 -22.42 -6.96 -9.69
N GLY A 158 -22.07 -7.22 -10.95
CA GLY A 158 -22.61 -8.35 -11.72
C GLY A 158 -21.95 -9.69 -11.40
N GLN A 159 -20.66 -9.69 -11.04
CA GLN A 159 -19.87 -10.92 -10.84
C GLN A 159 -20.08 -11.56 -9.46
N ILE A 160 -20.38 -10.77 -8.42
CA ILE A 160 -20.69 -11.33 -7.08
C ILE A 160 -22.05 -12.05 -7.08
N GLY A 161 -23.01 -11.60 -7.89
CA GLY A 161 -24.31 -12.24 -8.03
C GLY A 161 -24.26 -13.55 -8.82
N GLU A 162 -23.48 -13.61 -9.90
CA GLU A 162 -23.51 -14.75 -10.81
C GLU A 162 -22.57 -15.90 -10.43
N THR A 163 -21.37 -15.63 -9.87
CA THR A 163 -20.29 -16.61 -10.09
C THR A 163 -19.90 -17.60 -9.00
N GLU A 164 -20.04 -17.39 -7.69
CA GLU A 164 -19.71 -18.50 -6.73
C GLU A 164 -20.49 -18.45 -5.40
N LEU A 165 -20.83 -17.25 -4.92
CA LEU A 165 -21.50 -17.09 -3.63
C LEU A 165 -23.04 -17.24 -3.73
N GLY A 166 -23.63 -16.82 -4.86
CA GLY A 166 -25.07 -16.89 -5.10
C GLY A 166 -25.59 -18.30 -5.35
N GLN A 167 -24.91 -19.08 -6.21
CA GLN A 167 -25.31 -20.46 -6.53
C GLN A 167 -25.25 -21.39 -5.31
N ASN A 168 -24.18 -21.32 -4.51
CA ASN A 168 -24.07 -22.13 -3.28
C ASN A 168 -25.14 -21.78 -2.23
N LEU A 169 -25.59 -20.52 -2.17
CA LEU A 169 -26.68 -20.14 -1.27
C LEU A 169 -28.04 -20.57 -1.81
N LEU A 170 -28.27 -20.42 -3.13
CA LEU A 170 -29.50 -20.83 -3.80
C LEU A 170 -29.69 -22.36 -3.77
N GLU A 171 -28.65 -23.14 -4.06
CA GLU A 171 -28.70 -24.61 -3.93
C GLU A 171 -29.01 -25.05 -2.49
N LYS A 172 -28.43 -24.37 -1.48
CA LYS A 172 -28.74 -24.64 -0.08
C LYS A 172 -30.16 -24.26 0.29
N ILE A 173 -30.71 -23.20 -0.29
CA ILE A 173 -32.11 -22.79 -0.07
C ILE A 173 -33.08 -23.77 -0.72
N GLU A 174 -32.80 -24.24 -1.95
CA GLU A 174 -33.61 -25.29 -2.60
C GLU A 174 -33.57 -26.62 -1.84
N LEU A 175 -32.41 -27.00 -1.27
CA LEU A 175 -32.29 -28.16 -0.38
C LEU A 175 -33.15 -28.03 0.88
N ILE A 176 -33.31 -26.81 1.42
CA ILE A 176 -34.16 -26.55 2.60
C ILE A 176 -35.65 -26.68 2.23
N GLU A 177 -36.07 -26.22 1.05
CA GLU A 177 -37.46 -26.39 0.58
C GLU A 177 -37.79 -27.88 0.31
N GLN A 178 -36.89 -28.64 -0.30
CA GLN A 178 -37.08 -30.08 -0.51
C GLN A 178 -37.13 -30.86 0.81
N LEU A 179 -36.33 -30.48 1.81
CA LEU A 179 -36.42 -31.04 3.16
C LEU A 179 -37.75 -30.67 3.82
N GLN A 180 -38.28 -29.48 3.60
CA GLN A 180 -39.58 -29.06 4.13
C GLN A 180 -40.74 -29.89 3.54
N ASP A 181 -40.69 -30.23 2.25
CA ASP A 181 -41.70 -31.09 1.62
C ASP A 181 -41.63 -32.54 2.11
N GLN A 182 -40.43 -33.07 2.36
CA GLN A 182 -40.25 -34.39 2.98
C GLN A 182 -40.71 -34.42 4.45
N ILE A 183 -40.52 -33.32 5.20
CA ILE A 183 -41.02 -33.15 6.57
C ILE A 183 -42.55 -33.02 6.59
N ASN A 184 -43.14 -32.30 5.63
CA ASN A 184 -44.59 -32.16 5.52
C ASN A 184 -45.27 -33.50 5.18
N ALA A 185 -44.61 -34.39 4.42
CA ALA A 185 -45.08 -35.75 4.18
C ALA A 185 -45.08 -36.65 5.45
N LEU A 186 -44.26 -36.31 6.44
CA LEU A 186 -44.19 -36.99 7.74
C LEU A 186 -45.22 -36.46 8.75
N ASP A 187 -45.71 -35.22 8.59
CA ASP A 187 -46.72 -34.58 9.47
C ASP A 187 -48.14 -35.19 9.33
N GLY A 188 -48.36 -36.05 8.33
CA GLY A 188 -49.61 -36.80 8.14
C GLY A 188 -49.77 -38.00 9.10
N LEU A 189 -48.69 -38.45 9.75
CA LEU A 189 -48.67 -39.60 10.66
C LEU A 189 -49.00 -39.15 12.08
N LYS A 190 -50.29 -39.07 12.39
CA LYS A 190 -50.78 -38.64 13.70
C LYS A 190 -50.78 -39.80 14.70
N ALA A 191 -50.65 -39.47 15.98
CA ALA A 191 -50.87 -40.43 17.06
C ALA A 191 -52.32 -40.96 17.03
N TYR A 192 -52.52 -42.20 17.46
CA TYR A 192 -53.87 -42.77 17.57
C TYR A 192 -54.74 -41.94 18.53
N ASP A 193 -55.94 -41.56 18.08
CA ASP A 193 -56.96 -40.87 18.85
C ASP A 193 -58.11 -41.85 19.18
N PRO A 194 -58.35 -42.18 20.47
CA PRO A 194 -59.43 -43.08 20.88
C PRO A 194 -60.84 -42.62 20.51
N ASN A 195 -61.03 -41.35 20.17
CA ASN A 195 -62.35 -40.80 19.82
C ASN A 195 -62.55 -40.66 18.30
N HIS A 196 -61.57 -41.05 17.50
CA HIS A 196 -61.64 -41.00 16.04
C HIS A 196 -61.83 -42.39 15.44
N ALA A 197 -62.67 -42.47 14.41
CA ALA A 197 -62.80 -43.68 13.59
C ALA A 197 -61.91 -43.54 12.36
N TYR A 198 -61.22 -44.61 11.98
CA TYR A 198 -60.26 -44.60 10.87
C TYR A 198 -60.80 -45.37 9.66
N GLU A 199 -60.50 -44.92 8.46
CA GLU A 199 -60.81 -45.62 7.22
C GLU A 199 -59.67 -46.56 6.81
N LYS A 200 -60.00 -47.56 5.97
CA LYS A 200 -59.02 -48.51 5.44
C LYS A 200 -57.87 -47.76 4.75
N GLY A 201 -56.64 -48.14 5.09
CA GLY A 201 -55.41 -47.58 4.54
C GLY A 201 -54.84 -46.39 5.31
N GLN A 202 -55.59 -45.80 6.26
CA GLN A 202 -55.07 -44.74 7.12
C GLN A 202 -54.03 -45.27 8.11
N MET A 203 -53.03 -44.45 8.41
CA MET A 203 -51.89 -44.82 9.26
C MET A 203 -51.88 -44.00 10.54
N VAL A 204 -51.55 -44.65 11.66
CA VAL A 204 -51.35 -44.01 12.97
C VAL A 204 -50.03 -44.44 13.57
N VAL A 205 -49.48 -43.58 14.44
CA VAL A 205 -48.28 -43.90 15.20
C VAL A 205 -48.64 -44.17 16.65
N VAL A 206 -48.27 -45.35 17.16
CA VAL A 206 -48.39 -45.72 18.57
C VAL A 206 -47.07 -46.31 19.03
N ASP A 207 -46.51 -45.79 20.10
CA ASP A 207 -45.24 -46.24 20.69
C ASP A 207 -44.06 -46.34 19.68
N GLY A 208 -44.02 -45.43 18.70
CA GLY A 208 -42.94 -45.34 17.72
C GLY A 208 -43.02 -46.36 16.58
N ARG A 209 -44.15 -47.07 16.43
CA ARG A 209 -44.46 -47.94 15.28
C ARG A 209 -45.59 -47.38 14.46
N ILE A 210 -45.57 -47.64 13.15
CA ILE A 210 -46.63 -47.25 12.23
C ILE A 210 -47.60 -48.42 12.07
N TYR A 211 -48.88 -48.17 12.34
CA TYR A 211 -49.95 -49.12 12.11
C TYR A 211 -50.87 -48.62 11.01
N GLN A 212 -51.19 -49.48 10.03
CA GLN A 212 -52.14 -49.18 8.96
C GLN A 212 -53.47 -49.89 9.21
N ALA A 213 -54.58 -49.19 9.00
CA ALA A 213 -55.91 -49.75 9.12
C ALA A 213 -56.19 -50.73 7.96
N GLU A 214 -56.36 -52.02 8.22
CA GLU A 214 -56.71 -53.01 7.19
C GLU A 214 -58.17 -52.87 6.71
N GLN A 215 -59.00 -52.26 7.55
CA GLN A 215 -60.41 -51.97 7.33
C GLN A 215 -60.86 -50.77 8.18
N ALA A 216 -62.13 -50.36 8.08
CA ALA A 216 -62.65 -49.26 8.89
C ALA A 216 -62.58 -49.60 10.39
N VAL A 217 -61.90 -48.76 11.17
CA VAL A 217 -61.65 -48.95 12.61
C VAL A 217 -62.63 -48.09 13.42
N PRO A 218 -63.49 -48.69 14.26
CA PRO A 218 -64.36 -47.94 15.17
C PRO A 218 -63.57 -47.19 16.26
N VAL A 219 -64.19 -46.15 16.84
CA VAL A 219 -63.65 -45.43 17.99
C VAL A 219 -63.28 -46.39 19.14
N SER A 220 -62.27 -46.03 19.92
CA SER A 220 -61.79 -46.78 21.10
C SER A 220 -61.27 -48.19 20.81
N THR A 221 -60.79 -48.44 19.59
CA THR A 221 -60.09 -49.66 19.16
C THR A 221 -58.60 -49.39 18.93
N PRO A 222 -57.78 -49.30 20.00
CA PRO A 222 -56.36 -48.94 19.89
C PRO A 222 -55.53 -50.07 19.26
N PRO A 223 -54.47 -49.75 18.51
CA PRO A 223 -53.40 -50.70 18.20
C PRO A 223 -52.67 -51.16 19.48
N PRO A 224 -52.18 -52.40 19.57
CA PRO A 224 -52.27 -53.45 18.55
C PRO A 224 -53.58 -54.23 18.65
N ASN A 225 -54.41 -54.15 17.61
CA ASN A 225 -55.56 -55.02 17.41
C ASN A 225 -55.50 -55.56 15.98
N SER A 226 -55.02 -56.79 15.82
CA SER A 226 -54.76 -57.41 14.51
C SER A 226 -56.01 -57.68 13.66
N ALA A 227 -57.22 -57.46 14.21
CA ALA A 227 -58.43 -57.49 13.40
C ALA A 227 -58.65 -56.18 12.62
N TYR A 228 -57.97 -55.10 12.99
CA TYR A 228 -58.18 -53.76 12.44
C TYR A 228 -56.88 -53.08 11.99
N TRP A 229 -55.75 -53.42 12.60
CA TRP A 229 -54.46 -52.75 12.43
C TRP A 229 -53.36 -53.74 12.01
N GLU A 230 -52.66 -53.43 10.91
CA GLU A 230 -51.43 -54.10 10.46
C GLU A 230 -50.21 -53.27 10.89
N ASP A 231 -49.19 -53.90 11.48
CA ASP A 231 -47.91 -53.24 11.79
C ASP A 231 -47.07 -53.16 10.51
N VAL A 232 -46.92 -51.95 9.96
CA VAL A 232 -46.19 -51.69 8.71
C VAL A 232 -44.73 -51.30 8.96
N GLY A 233 -44.25 -51.42 10.20
CA GLY A 233 -42.85 -51.28 10.54
C GLY A 233 -42.47 -49.91 11.11
N ASN A 234 -41.16 -49.64 11.09
CA ASN A 234 -40.57 -48.45 11.68
C ASN A 234 -40.13 -47.46 10.59
N LEU A 235 -40.06 -46.17 10.93
CA LEU A 235 -39.93 -45.03 10.01
C LEU A 235 -38.66 -45.00 9.11
N LEU A 236 -37.74 -45.98 9.24
CA LEU A 236 -36.34 -45.86 8.80
C LEU A 236 -35.97 -46.65 7.51
N GLU A 237 -36.90 -47.40 6.88
CA GLU A 237 -36.54 -48.40 5.85
C GLU A 237 -36.81 -47.99 4.37
N THR A 238 -37.15 -46.74 4.08
CA THR A 238 -37.56 -46.29 2.72
C THR A 238 -36.43 -46.02 1.71
N ALA A 239 -35.15 -46.10 2.09
CA ALA A 239 -34.02 -45.77 1.22
C ALA A 239 -33.57 -46.88 0.25
N ASN A 240 -33.97 -48.14 0.47
CA ASN A 240 -33.48 -49.29 -0.31
C ASN A 240 -34.27 -49.62 -1.59
N GLY A 241 -35.39 -48.93 -1.86
CA GLY A 241 -36.29 -49.27 -2.98
C GLY A 241 -35.78 -48.91 -4.39
N LEU A 242 -34.95 -47.86 -4.53
CA LEU A 242 -34.58 -47.31 -5.84
C LEU A 242 -33.55 -48.18 -6.61
N ALA A 243 -32.71 -48.92 -5.90
CA ALA A 243 -31.69 -49.79 -6.50
C ALA A 243 -32.28 -51.06 -7.14
N ALA A 244 -33.41 -51.56 -6.61
CA ALA A 244 -34.07 -52.75 -7.15
C ALA A 244 -34.73 -52.49 -8.52
N GLN A 245 -35.21 -51.27 -8.75
CA GLN A 245 -35.97 -50.90 -9.95
C GLN A 245 -35.08 -50.84 -11.21
N VAL A 246 -33.82 -50.40 -11.08
CA VAL A 246 -32.84 -50.33 -12.19
C VAL A 246 -32.39 -51.72 -12.64
N GLN A 247 -32.30 -52.67 -11.71
CA GLN A 247 -31.91 -54.05 -12.02
C GLN A 247 -33.00 -54.79 -12.81
N THR A 248 -34.28 -54.55 -12.51
CA THR A 248 -35.42 -55.16 -13.22
C THR A 248 -35.48 -54.73 -14.68
N HIS A 249 -35.32 -53.43 -14.98
CA HIS A 249 -35.37 -52.93 -16.37
C HIS A 249 -34.21 -53.42 -17.25
N THR A 250 -33.06 -53.76 -16.65
CA THR A 250 -31.92 -54.30 -17.41
C THR A 250 -32.18 -55.74 -17.87
N THR A 251 -32.94 -56.53 -17.12
CA THR A 251 -33.29 -57.91 -17.48
C THR A 251 -34.34 -57.96 -18.58
N GLU A 252 -35.35 -57.08 -18.54
CA GLU A 252 -36.43 -57.00 -19.55
C GLU A 252 -35.90 -56.68 -20.97
N ILE A 253 -34.86 -55.84 -21.07
CA ILE A 253 -34.25 -55.46 -22.37
C ILE A 253 -33.50 -56.65 -23.01
N ASN A 254 -32.90 -57.52 -22.21
CA ASN A 254 -32.15 -58.68 -22.72
C ASN A 254 -33.08 -59.79 -23.24
N GLU A 255 -34.24 -59.99 -22.62
CA GLU A 255 -35.25 -60.95 -23.09
C GLU A 255 -35.86 -60.52 -24.43
N LEU A 256 -36.07 -59.22 -24.64
CA LEU A 256 -36.61 -58.67 -25.88
C LEU A 256 -35.71 -58.96 -27.10
N ASN A 257 -34.38 -58.92 -26.93
CA ASN A 257 -33.42 -59.27 -27.99
C ASN A 257 -33.43 -60.78 -28.36
N GLY A 258 -33.77 -61.65 -27.41
CA GLY A 258 -33.92 -63.09 -27.65
C GLY A 258 -35.17 -63.42 -28.48
N VAL A 259 -36.29 -62.72 -28.22
CA VAL A 259 -37.58 -62.92 -28.92
C VAL A 259 -37.50 -62.48 -30.39
N VAL A 260 -36.86 -61.34 -30.68
CA VAL A 260 -36.70 -60.83 -32.05
C VAL A 260 -35.83 -61.76 -32.91
N THR A 261 -34.85 -62.43 -32.29
CA THR A 261 -33.98 -63.40 -32.98
C THR A 261 -34.72 -64.71 -33.31
N ALA A 262 -35.59 -65.19 -32.42
CA ALA A 262 -36.40 -66.40 -32.66
C ALA A 262 -37.50 -66.19 -33.72
N GLN A 263 -38.03 -64.97 -33.83
CA GLN A 263 -39.09 -64.65 -34.79
C GLN A 263 -38.58 -64.67 -36.24
N ALA A 264 -37.29 -64.37 -36.48
CA ALA A 264 -36.65 -64.51 -37.79
C ALA A 264 -36.48 -65.97 -38.23
N SER A 265 -36.21 -66.89 -37.31
CA SER A 265 -36.07 -68.34 -37.61
C SER A 265 -37.41 -69.02 -37.94
N SER A 266 -38.51 -68.56 -37.32
CA SER A 266 -39.86 -69.09 -37.59
C SER A 266 -40.34 -68.84 -39.02
N MET A 267 -39.89 -67.76 -39.65
CA MET A 267 -40.22 -67.39 -41.04
C MET A 267 -39.49 -68.24 -42.08
N GLN A 268 -38.35 -68.86 -41.74
CA GLN A 268 -37.69 -69.85 -42.61
C GLN A 268 -38.32 -71.24 -42.51
N ALA A 269 -38.89 -71.62 -41.36
CA ALA A 269 -39.60 -72.89 -41.19
C ALA A 269 -40.97 -72.91 -41.91
N LEU A 270 -41.67 -71.77 -41.96
CA LEU A 270 -43.01 -71.68 -42.59
C LEU A 270 -42.98 -71.83 -44.12
N ARG A 271 -41.83 -71.61 -44.77
CA ARG A 271 -41.65 -71.80 -46.23
C ARG A 271 -41.28 -73.21 -46.66
N ALA A 272 -41.07 -74.14 -45.73
CA ALA A 272 -40.86 -75.55 -46.05
C ALA A 272 -42.14 -76.40 -45.98
N ALA A 273 -43.27 -75.82 -45.54
CA ALA A 273 -44.49 -76.57 -45.19
C ALA A 273 -45.67 -76.50 -46.18
N TYR A 274 -45.53 -75.83 -47.33
CA TYR A 274 -46.57 -75.87 -48.39
C TYR A 274 -45.93 -76.17 -49.73
N ARG A 275 -45.83 -77.48 -50.03
CA ARG A 275 -45.53 -77.99 -51.36
C ARG A 275 -46.40 -79.23 -51.58
N GLU A 276 -47.65 -78.98 -51.96
CA GLU A 276 -48.44 -79.95 -52.72
C GLU A 276 -48.54 -79.46 -54.17
N ASP A 277 -48.52 -80.44 -55.04
CA ASP A 277 -48.26 -80.47 -56.46
C ASP A 277 -49.56 -80.30 -57.27
N ASP A 278 -49.57 -79.44 -58.28
CA ASP A 278 -50.04 -79.77 -59.63
C ASP A 278 -49.76 -78.64 -60.64
N GLY A 279 -49.47 -79.04 -61.88
CA GLY A 279 -49.03 -78.19 -62.97
C GLY A 279 -50.07 -77.20 -63.51
N GLU A 280 -49.60 -76.33 -64.41
CA GLU A 280 -50.32 -75.29 -65.18
C GLU A 280 -50.37 -73.84 -64.62
N GLY A 281 -49.67 -73.52 -63.52
CA GLY A 281 -49.53 -72.15 -62.97
C GLY A 281 -48.20 -71.41 -63.24
N ASP A 282 -47.25 -72.09 -63.92
CA ASP A 282 -45.81 -71.84 -63.76
C ASP A 282 -45.29 -70.44 -64.14
N LEU A 283 -45.86 -69.74 -65.11
CA LEU A 283 -45.32 -68.44 -65.51
C LEU A 283 -45.82 -67.29 -64.63
N ALA A 284 -47.09 -67.33 -64.19
CA ALA A 284 -47.67 -66.30 -63.33
C ALA A 284 -47.19 -66.43 -61.89
N ASP A 285 -46.98 -67.66 -61.41
CA ASP A 285 -46.49 -67.94 -60.07
C ASP A 285 -44.98 -67.72 -59.95
N ALA A 286 -44.19 -68.08 -60.98
CA ALA A 286 -42.79 -67.69 -61.06
C ALA A 286 -42.63 -66.16 -61.09
N LEU A 287 -43.50 -65.43 -61.80
CA LEU A 287 -43.45 -63.96 -61.83
C LEU A 287 -43.80 -63.33 -60.47
N LYS A 288 -44.76 -63.90 -59.73
CA LYS A 288 -45.06 -63.50 -58.34
C LYS A 288 -43.91 -63.84 -57.38
N GLY A 289 -43.27 -64.99 -57.54
CA GLY A 289 -42.08 -65.39 -56.80
C GLY A 289 -40.90 -64.45 -57.05
N TYR A 290 -40.64 -64.10 -58.32
CA TYR A 290 -39.63 -63.11 -58.70
C TYR A 290 -39.94 -61.72 -58.15
N ASN A 291 -41.19 -61.25 -58.21
CA ASN A 291 -41.60 -59.96 -57.63
C ASN A 291 -41.45 -59.94 -56.10
N SER A 292 -41.78 -61.04 -55.43
CA SER A 292 -41.61 -61.18 -53.98
C SER A 292 -40.13 -61.19 -53.58
N ALA A 293 -39.30 -61.96 -54.29
CA ALA A 293 -37.86 -61.99 -54.09
C ALA A 293 -37.21 -60.63 -54.36
N ALA A 294 -37.62 -59.93 -55.42
CA ALA A 294 -37.17 -58.57 -55.71
C ALA A 294 -37.57 -57.58 -54.61
N SER A 295 -38.79 -57.67 -54.07
CA SER A 295 -39.24 -56.80 -52.97
C SER A 295 -38.47 -57.04 -51.66
N ILE A 296 -38.10 -58.29 -51.36
CA ILE A 296 -37.28 -58.64 -50.19
C ILE A 296 -35.85 -58.13 -50.36
N VAL A 297 -35.25 -58.30 -51.54
CA VAL A 297 -33.92 -57.76 -51.84
C VAL A 297 -33.94 -56.23 -51.72
N GLN A 298 -35.00 -55.57 -52.20
CA GLN A 298 -35.17 -54.13 -52.06
C GLN A 298 -35.31 -53.69 -50.59
N GLU A 299 -36.04 -54.45 -49.77
CA GLU A 299 -36.17 -54.19 -48.32
C GLU A 299 -34.83 -54.39 -47.57
N GLN A 300 -34.09 -55.46 -47.88
CA GLN A 300 -32.76 -55.71 -47.33
C GLN A 300 -31.76 -54.61 -47.72
N MET A 301 -31.78 -54.17 -48.98
CA MET A 301 -30.98 -53.04 -49.44
C MET A 301 -31.36 -51.75 -48.70
N THR A 302 -32.67 -51.50 -48.51
CA THR A 302 -33.16 -50.32 -47.79
C THR A 302 -32.72 -50.33 -46.32
N ARG A 303 -32.82 -51.46 -45.63
CA ARG A 303 -32.32 -51.63 -44.25
C ARG A 303 -30.80 -51.50 -44.16
N ALA A 304 -30.06 -52.06 -45.13
CA ALA A 304 -28.61 -51.91 -45.19
C ALA A 304 -28.21 -50.44 -45.36
N THR A 305 -28.89 -49.70 -46.24
CA THR A 305 -28.70 -48.24 -46.39
C THR A 305 -29.08 -47.47 -45.12
N GLN A 306 -30.16 -47.84 -44.43
CA GLN A 306 -30.53 -47.24 -43.14
C GLN A 306 -29.49 -47.50 -42.05
N ASN A 307 -28.99 -48.74 -41.95
CA ASN A 307 -27.93 -49.10 -41.00
C ASN A 307 -26.62 -48.38 -41.31
N GLU A 308 -26.27 -48.23 -42.59
CA GLU A 308 -25.10 -47.45 -43.00
C GLU A 308 -25.27 -45.97 -42.63
N ALA A 309 -26.45 -45.38 -42.85
CA ALA A 309 -26.75 -44.01 -42.45
C ALA A 309 -26.67 -43.83 -40.93
N MET A 310 -27.22 -44.76 -40.15
CA MET A 310 -27.17 -44.72 -38.69
C MET A 310 -25.74 -44.90 -38.15
N ALA A 311 -24.95 -45.78 -38.75
CA ALA A 311 -23.53 -45.95 -38.42
C ALA A 311 -22.72 -44.69 -38.72
N ARG A 312 -23.02 -43.99 -39.83
CA ARG A 312 -22.42 -42.68 -40.14
C ARG A 312 -22.81 -41.64 -39.08
N THR A 313 -24.07 -41.57 -38.66
CA THR A 313 -24.53 -40.67 -37.58
C THR A 313 -23.82 -40.95 -36.26
N VAL A 314 -23.69 -42.23 -35.85
CA VAL A 314 -22.97 -42.63 -34.63
C VAL A 314 -21.49 -42.26 -34.71
N THR A 315 -20.86 -42.47 -35.87
CA THR A 315 -19.45 -42.08 -36.10
C THR A 315 -19.27 -40.56 -35.97
N GLN A 316 -20.18 -39.78 -36.53
CA GLN A 316 -20.14 -38.32 -36.44
C GLN A 316 -20.40 -37.82 -35.01
N LEU A 317 -21.36 -38.42 -34.30
CA LEU A 317 -21.62 -38.12 -32.90
C LEU A 317 -20.40 -38.43 -32.02
N THR A 318 -19.75 -39.58 -32.25
CA THR A 318 -18.53 -39.98 -31.53
C THR A 318 -17.40 -38.97 -31.75
N ALA A 319 -17.24 -38.48 -32.98
CA ALA A 319 -16.26 -37.45 -33.29
C ALA A 319 -16.57 -36.11 -32.56
N SER A 320 -17.82 -35.64 -32.58
CA SER A 320 -18.22 -34.43 -31.84
C SER A 320 -18.07 -34.58 -30.32
N VAL A 321 -18.38 -35.75 -29.76
CA VAL A 321 -18.18 -36.02 -28.33
C VAL A 321 -16.68 -36.02 -27.98
N GLY A 322 -15.84 -36.59 -28.85
CA GLY A 322 -14.38 -36.54 -28.70
C GLY A 322 -13.84 -35.12 -28.73
N GLU A 323 -14.29 -34.30 -29.69
CA GLU A 323 -13.93 -32.87 -29.78
C GLU A 323 -14.38 -32.10 -28.54
N ASN A 324 -15.64 -32.27 -28.11
CA ASN A 324 -16.17 -31.62 -26.91
C ASN A 324 -15.41 -32.05 -25.64
N THR A 325 -15.01 -33.31 -25.54
CA THR A 325 -14.18 -33.82 -24.42
C THR A 325 -12.82 -33.11 -24.39
N GLY A 326 -12.21 -32.88 -25.56
CA GLY A 326 -10.98 -32.09 -25.69
C GLY A 326 -11.17 -30.65 -25.21
N ARG A 327 -12.23 -29.96 -25.65
CA ARG A 327 -12.55 -28.58 -25.25
C ARG A 327 -12.81 -28.45 -23.74
N VAL A 328 -13.49 -29.43 -23.13
CA VAL A 328 -13.72 -29.46 -21.66
C VAL A 328 -12.41 -29.67 -20.90
N THR A 329 -11.50 -30.48 -21.44
CA THR A 329 -10.18 -30.70 -20.82
C THR A 329 -9.33 -29.44 -20.87
N GLU A 330 -9.30 -28.74 -22.01
CA GLU A 330 -8.63 -27.45 -22.17
C GLU A 330 -9.23 -26.39 -21.24
N LEU A 331 -10.57 -26.33 -21.12
CA LEU A 331 -11.23 -25.42 -20.18
C LEU A 331 -10.84 -25.70 -18.73
N ARG A 332 -10.75 -26.97 -18.30
CA ARG A 332 -10.28 -27.33 -16.96
C ARG A 332 -8.84 -26.87 -16.71
N GLU A 333 -7.97 -26.98 -17.69
CA GLU A 333 -6.58 -26.52 -17.60
C GLU A 333 -6.51 -24.99 -17.49
N VAL A 334 -7.30 -24.27 -18.30
CA VAL A 334 -7.43 -22.81 -18.24
C VAL A 334 -7.96 -22.36 -16.88
N VAL A 335 -9.02 -23.00 -16.37
CA VAL A 335 -9.59 -22.69 -15.04
C VAL A 335 -8.57 -22.95 -13.93
N THR A 336 -7.86 -24.08 -13.97
CA THR A 336 -6.82 -24.41 -12.98
C THR A 336 -5.68 -23.40 -13.01
N THR A 337 -5.25 -23.00 -14.21
CA THR A 337 -4.22 -21.98 -14.41
C THR A 337 -4.69 -20.61 -13.88
N ASN A 338 -5.94 -20.25 -14.14
CA ASN A 338 -6.52 -18.99 -13.68
C ASN A 338 -6.68 -18.97 -12.14
N LEU A 339 -7.10 -20.08 -11.53
CA LEU A 339 -7.14 -20.24 -10.07
C LEU A 339 -5.74 -20.11 -9.45
N ALA A 340 -4.73 -20.73 -10.05
CA ALA A 340 -3.34 -20.61 -9.59
C ALA A 340 -2.80 -19.16 -9.71
N SER A 341 -3.11 -18.49 -10.81
CA SER A 341 -2.74 -17.07 -11.00
C SER A 341 -3.45 -16.17 -10.00
N THR A 342 -4.75 -16.39 -9.80
CA THR A 342 -5.56 -15.62 -8.85
C THR A 342 -5.06 -15.82 -7.42
N ALA A 343 -4.74 -17.04 -7.02
CA ALA A 343 -4.14 -17.33 -5.72
C ALA A 343 -2.80 -16.61 -5.52
N SER A 344 -1.96 -16.56 -6.57
CA SER A 344 -0.69 -15.82 -6.54
C SER A 344 -0.91 -14.31 -6.39
N SER A 345 -1.89 -13.73 -7.10
CA SER A 345 -2.26 -12.32 -6.96
C SER A 345 -2.80 -12.00 -5.57
N ILE A 346 -3.61 -12.88 -4.97
CA ILE A 346 -4.12 -12.72 -3.59
C ILE A 346 -2.95 -12.77 -2.58
N GLN A 347 -1.98 -13.66 -2.77
CA GLN A 347 -0.79 -13.71 -1.91
C GLN A 347 0.05 -12.42 -2.00
N GLN A 348 0.26 -11.90 -3.20
CA GLN A 348 0.97 -10.62 -3.41
C GLN A 348 0.21 -9.45 -2.79
N LEU A 349 -1.12 -9.41 -2.94
CA LEU A 349 -1.96 -8.38 -2.34
C LEU A 349 -1.92 -8.45 -0.82
N SER A 350 -2.01 -9.64 -0.23
CA SER A 350 -1.90 -9.86 1.21
C SER A 350 -0.56 -9.37 1.77
N ALA A 351 0.55 -9.66 1.07
CA ALA A 351 1.88 -9.15 1.43
C ALA A 351 1.97 -7.61 1.34
N SER A 352 1.38 -7.02 0.30
CA SER A 352 1.32 -5.57 0.13
C SER A 352 0.53 -4.89 1.25
N VAL A 353 -0.65 -5.42 1.60
CA VAL A 353 -1.49 -4.94 2.70
C VAL A 353 -0.75 -5.05 4.04
N ALA A 354 -0.07 -6.16 4.30
CA ALA A 354 0.75 -6.33 5.50
C ALA A 354 1.84 -5.24 5.60
N SER A 355 2.54 -4.96 4.49
CA SER A 355 3.57 -3.91 4.45
C SER A 355 3.01 -2.50 4.70
N ALA A 356 1.81 -2.21 4.19
CA ALA A 356 1.13 -0.93 4.40
C ALA A 356 0.69 -0.75 5.86
N ASN A 357 0.22 -1.82 6.50
CA ASN A 357 -0.13 -1.82 7.93
C ASN A 357 1.09 -1.59 8.81
N ASP A 358 2.23 -2.22 8.49
CA ASP A 358 3.49 -1.98 9.18
C ASP A 358 3.97 -0.53 9.05
N ALA A 359 3.88 0.05 7.85
CA ALA A 359 4.22 1.45 7.62
C ALA A 359 3.32 2.40 8.42
N THR A 360 2.01 2.11 8.47
CA THR A 360 1.04 2.89 9.26
C THR A 360 1.34 2.81 10.76
N THR A 361 1.71 1.63 11.25
CA THR A 361 2.10 1.42 12.66
C THR A 361 3.37 2.19 12.99
N LYS A 362 4.39 2.13 12.13
CA LYS A 362 5.64 2.91 12.28
C LYS A 362 5.40 4.42 12.25
N ASN A 363 4.56 4.90 11.34
CA ASN A 363 4.20 6.32 11.27
C ASN A 363 3.44 6.76 12.53
N THR A 364 2.52 5.95 13.03
CA THR A 364 1.80 6.24 14.28
C THR A 364 2.75 6.35 15.46
N ALA A 365 3.71 5.42 15.58
CA ALA A 365 4.74 5.48 16.62
C ALA A 365 5.65 6.71 16.47
N ALA A 366 6.08 7.05 15.25
CA ALA A 366 6.90 8.23 14.98
C ALA A 366 6.15 9.54 15.28
N ILE A 367 4.85 9.61 14.96
CA ILE A 367 3.98 10.74 15.28
C ILE A 367 3.81 10.85 16.80
N GLN A 368 3.56 9.74 17.51
CA GLN A 368 3.47 9.74 18.98
C GLN A 368 4.77 10.21 19.62
N GLN A 369 5.92 9.73 19.13
CA GLN A 369 7.24 10.15 19.60
C GLN A 369 7.52 11.62 19.31
N THR A 370 7.09 12.12 18.16
CA THR A 370 7.21 13.54 17.80
C THR A 370 6.27 14.40 18.65
N ALA A 371 5.05 13.94 18.90
CA ALA A 371 4.07 14.63 19.73
C ALA A 371 4.50 14.68 21.20
N THR A 372 5.06 13.59 21.75
CA THR A 372 5.64 13.59 23.11
C THR A 372 6.89 14.45 23.17
N ALA A 373 7.78 14.39 22.18
CA ALA A 373 8.93 15.28 22.09
C ALA A 373 8.53 16.75 21.99
N TYR A 374 7.48 17.07 21.22
CA TYR A 374 6.93 18.41 21.12
C TYR A 374 6.25 18.86 22.42
N ALA A 375 5.47 18.02 23.09
CA ALA A 375 4.84 18.33 24.37
C ALA A 375 5.88 18.54 25.48
N ASP A 376 6.89 17.66 25.55
CA ASP A 376 8.03 17.81 26.45
C ASP A 376 8.81 19.09 26.15
N THR A 377 9.01 19.40 24.87
CA THR A 377 9.75 20.60 24.45
C THR A 377 8.95 21.86 24.67
N ALA A 378 7.64 21.90 24.39
CA ALA A 378 6.77 23.06 24.58
C ALA A 378 6.62 23.39 26.08
N GLY A 379 6.50 22.38 26.95
CA GLY A 379 6.53 22.56 28.40
C GLY A 379 7.91 22.98 28.94
N LYS A 380 9.00 22.63 28.23
CA LYS A 380 10.38 22.99 28.61
C LYS A 380 10.91 24.26 27.92
N LEU A 381 10.31 24.75 26.83
CA LEU A 381 10.73 25.94 26.07
C LEU A 381 10.47 27.23 26.87
N THR A 382 9.42 27.24 27.68
CA THR A 382 9.16 28.28 28.69
C THR A 382 10.17 28.25 29.85
N THR A 383 11.05 27.24 29.91
CA THR A 383 12.07 27.05 30.96
C THR A 383 13.48 26.90 30.42
N MET A 384 13.75 27.31 29.16
CA MET A 384 15.09 27.25 28.58
C MET A 384 16.05 28.28 29.22
N TRP A 385 16.47 27.99 30.45
CA TRP A 385 17.74 28.39 31.05
C TRP A 385 18.26 27.17 31.81
N SER A 386 18.99 26.28 31.12
CA SER A 386 19.62 25.11 31.74
C SER A 386 20.87 25.53 32.50
N VAL A 387 20.76 25.74 33.82
CA VAL A 387 21.92 25.76 34.71
C VAL A 387 22.33 24.31 34.96
N LYS A 388 23.50 23.90 34.46
CA LYS A 388 24.08 22.59 34.81
C LYS A 388 24.39 22.59 36.31
N MET A 389 23.67 21.76 37.06
CA MET A 389 23.98 21.50 38.46
C MET A 389 25.23 20.61 38.53
N GLN A 390 26.37 21.19 38.90
CA GLN A 390 27.56 20.42 39.22
C GLN A 390 27.58 20.15 40.73
N VAL A 391 27.73 18.88 41.11
CA VAL A 391 27.92 18.48 42.51
C VAL A 391 29.37 18.75 42.88
N THR A 392 29.58 19.56 43.92
CA THR A 392 30.90 19.75 44.53
C THR A 392 31.27 18.52 45.36
N GLN A 393 32.57 18.28 45.57
CA GLN A 393 33.09 17.08 46.26
C GLN A 393 32.58 16.93 47.72
N ASP A 394 32.02 18.00 48.29
CA ASP A 394 31.38 18.07 49.62
C ASP A 394 29.85 17.77 49.60
N GLY A 395 29.31 17.27 48.47
CA GLY A 395 27.90 16.87 48.35
C GLY A 395 26.89 18.02 48.25
N LYS A 396 27.36 19.27 48.03
CA LYS A 396 26.47 20.44 47.88
C LYS A 396 26.09 20.66 46.42
N TYR A 397 24.78 20.72 46.17
CA TYR A 397 24.17 21.09 44.90
C TYR A 397 24.25 22.60 44.71
N VAL A 398 24.83 23.06 43.60
CA VAL A 398 24.82 24.48 43.23
C VAL A 398 23.88 24.66 42.04
N ALA A 399 22.72 25.26 42.29
CA ALA A 399 21.78 25.73 41.28
C ALA A 399 21.32 27.13 41.69
N ALA A 400 21.48 28.12 40.82
CA ALA A 400 20.85 29.43 40.98
C ALA A 400 19.93 29.65 39.77
N GLY A 401 18.65 29.94 40.01
CA GLY A 401 17.75 30.40 38.96
C GLY A 401 18.20 31.79 38.50
N ILE A 402 18.53 31.93 37.22
CA ILE A 402 18.94 33.19 36.62
C ILE A 402 17.78 33.68 35.74
N GLY A 403 17.29 34.90 36.00
CA GLY A 403 16.30 35.57 35.16
C GLY A 403 16.96 36.70 34.37
N LEU A 404 16.80 36.69 33.04
CA LEU A 404 17.09 37.83 32.17
C LEU A 404 15.77 38.43 31.68
N GLY A 405 15.58 39.73 31.91
CA GLY A 405 14.39 40.45 31.48
C GLY A 405 14.73 41.89 31.07
N ILE A 406 13.95 42.43 30.14
CA ILE A 406 13.94 43.85 29.81
C ILE A 406 12.66 44.41 30.43
N GLU A 407 12.80 45.32 31.38
CA GLU A 407 11.67 46.00 32.00
C GLU A 407 11.50 47.38 31.34
N ASN A 408 10.29 47.67 30.86
CA ASN A 408 9.95 48.96 30.27
C ASN A 408 9.49 49.90 31.40
N THR A 409 10.42 50.64 31.96
CA THR A 409 10.11 51.67 32.95
C THR A 409 9.73 52.97 32.25
N GLY A 410 8.99 53.87 32.92
CA GLY A 410 8.60 55.18 32.35
C GLY A 410 9.76 56.11 31.93
N ALA A 411 11.01 55.70 32.15
CA ALA A 411 12.24 56.37 31.73
C ALA A 411 13.02 55.65 30.60
N GLY A 412 12.50 54.53 30.07
CA GLY A 412 13.10 53.75 28.99
C GLY A 412 13.38 52.28 29.36
N LEU A 413 13.84 51.51 28.35
CA LEU A 413 14.19 50.10 28.49
C LEU A 413 15.46 49.96 29.33
N GLN A 414 15.36 49.22 30.45
CA GLN A 414 16.50 48.87 31.28
C GLN A 414 16.73 47.36 31.25
N SER A 415 17.94 46.97 30.87
CA SER A 415 18.39 45.57 30.96
C SER A 415 18.76 45.28 32.41
N GLN A 416 18.19 44.22 32.99
CA GLN A 416 18.46 43.82 34.36
C GLN A 416 18.86 42.35 34.44
N PHE A 417 19.79 42.05 35.34
CA PHE A 417 20.18 40.70 35.73
C PHE A 417 19.74 40.48 37.18
N LEU A 418 18.70 39.68 37.39
CA LEU A 418 18.13 39.44 38.72
C LEU A 418 18.36 37.97 39.13
N VAL A 419 18.87 37.77 40.35
CA VAL A 419 19.11 36.45 40.95
C VAL A 419 18.32 36.35 42.25
N SER A 420 17.37 35.42 42.32
CA SER A 420 16.62 35.10 43.53
C SER A 420 17.15 33.80 44.13
N ALA A 421 17.90 33.89 45.23
CA ALA A 421 18.47 32.74 45.93
C ALA A 421 18.69 33.03 47.42
N ASP A 422 18.57 32.01 48.27
CA ASP A 422 18.91 32.11 49.70
C ASP A 422 20.41 32.38 49.92
N ARG A 423 21.26 31.87 49.00
CA ARG A 423 22.69 32.14 48.95
C ARG A 423 23.19 32.16 47.51
N PHE A 424 23.83 33.26 47.11
CA PHE A 424 24.61 33.35 45.89
C PHE A 424 26.10 33.32 46.24
N ALA A 425 26.89 32.45 45.64
CA ALA A 425 28.32 32.33 45.96
C ALA A 425 29.14 31.95 44.73
N VAL A 426 30.29 32.59 44.56
CA VAL A 426 31.31 32.14 43.61
C VAL A 426 32.18 31.13 44.33
N VAL A 427 32.20 29.89 43.84
CA VAL A 427 32.98 28.79 44.43
C VAL A 427 34.13 28.44 43.49
N ASN A 428 35.34 28.34 44.04
CA ASN A 428 36.49 27.82 43.32
C ASN A 428 36.90 26.48 43.94
N SER A 429 36.79 25.40 43.16
CA SER A 429 37.35 24.08 43.48
C SER A 429 38.46 23.78 42.47
N MET A 430 39.69 24.20 42.78
CA MET A 430 40.85 23.74 42.03
C MET A 430 41.05 22.24 42.30
N ALA A 431 41.39 21.46 41.28
CA ALA A 431 41.60 20.01 41.41
C ALA A 431 42.59 19.69 42.54
N GLY A 432 42.11 19.07 43.62
CA GLY A 432 42.90 18.69 44.80
C GLY A 432 43.08 19.77 45.88
N GLY A 433 42.46 20.95 45.75
CA GLY A 433 42.49 22.03 46.75
C GLY A 433 41.21 22.17 47.57
N ALA A 434 41.28 22.82 48.74
CA ALA A 434 40.11 23.14 49.55
C ALA A 434 39.16 24.09 48.81
N THR A 435 37.85 23.81 48.91
CA THR A 435 36.77 24.65 48.37
C THR A 435 36.85 26.07 48.93
N SER A 436 37.06 27.07 48.07
CA SER A 436 37.13 28.49 48.47
C SER A 436 35.92 29.27 47.96
N VAL A 437 35.40 30.19 48.77
CA VAL A 437 34.26 31.07 48.45
C VAL A 437 34.70 32.52 48.55
N PRO A 438 35.37 33.09 47.53
CA PRO A 438 35.86 34.47 47.56
C PRO A 438 34.75 35.54 47.63
N PHE A 439 33.56 35.23 47.10
CA PHE A 439 32.40 36.13 47.10
C PHE A 439 31.13 35.35 47.44
N ALA A 440 30.34 35.86 48.39
CA ALA A 440 29.01 35.33 48.67
C ALA A 440 28.03 36.43 49.10
N VAL A 441 26.77 36.30 48.67
CA VAL A 441 25.62 37.05 49.18
C VAL A 441 24.73 36.05 49.91
N GLN A 442 24.51 36.27 51.20
CA GLN A 442 23.64 35.44 52.03
C GLN A 442 23.11 36.27 53.20
N ASN A 443 21.89 36.00 53.66
CA ASN A 443 21.25 36.72 54.77
C ASN A 443 21.27 38.26 54.60
N GLY A 444 21.16 38.75 53.37
CA GLY A 444 21.19 40.18 53.05
C GLY A 444 22.56 40.87 53.20
N GLN A 445 23.65 40.10 53.37
CA GLN A 445 25.00 40.62 53.50
C GLN A 445 25.92 40.10 52.40
N VAL A 446 26.88 40.93 52.00
CA VAL A 446 27.95 40.56 51.06
C VAL A 446 29.20 40.19 51.85
N PHE A 447 29.73 39.00 51.59
CA PHE A 447 30.97 38.48 52.16
C PHE A 447 32.02 38.45 51.06
N ILE A 448 33.16 39.10 51.30
CA ILE A 448 34.29 39.14 50.39
C ILE A 448 35.55 38.77 51.19
N ASN A 449 36.27 37.73 50.76
CA ASN A 449 37.48 37.28 51.45
C ASN A 449 38.66 38.26 51.22
N SER A 450 38.82 38.73 49.99
CA SER A 450 39.79 39.76 49.62
C SER A 450 39.27 40.56 48.43
N ALA A 451 39.53 41.87 48.41
CA ALA A 451 39.11 42.78 47.35
C ALA A 451 40.27 43.70 46.94
N PHE A 452 40.49 43.85 45.64
CA PHE A 452 41.31 44.91 45.07
C PHE A 452 40.37 45.95 44.46
N ILE A 453 40.33 47.15 45.04
CA ILE A 453 39.41 48.23 44.64
C ILE A 453 40.26 49.37 44.12
N GLN A 454 40.10 49.74 42.84
CA GLN A 454 40.83 50.85 42.24
C GLN A 454 40.43 52.19 42.88
N ASP A 455 39.12 52.49 42.88
CA ASP A 455 38.53 53.67 43.52
C ASP A 455 37.34 53.25 44.39
N GLY A 456 37.44 53.46 45.70
CA GLY A 456 36.40 53.08 46.67
C GLY A 456 35.87 54.30 47.40
N THR A 457 34.56 54.56 47.30
CA THR A 457 33.87 55.55 48.13
C THR A 457 32.97 54.81 49.13
N ILE A 458 33.20 55.01 50.43
CA ILE A 458 32.39 54.41 51.49
C ILE A 458 31.75 55.54 52.30
N THR A 459 30.43 55.69 52.23
CA THR A 459 29.70 56.72 52.98
C THR A 459 29.81 56.50 54.49
N ASN A 460 29.58 55.25 54.94
CA ASN A 460 29.73 54.85 56.34
C ASN A 460 30.23 53.40 56.41
N ALA A 461 31.21 53.13 57.28
CA ALA A 461 31.73 51.79 57.54
C ALA A 461 31.60 51.44 59.03
N LYS A 462 31.12 50.23 59.34
CA LYS A 462 31.26 49.62 60.67
C LYS A 462 32.48 48.71 60.64
N ILE A 463 33.50 49.04 61.43
CA ILE A 463 34.80 48.34 61.43
C ILE A 463 35.04 47.75 62.81
N GLY A 464 35.51 46.50 62.86
CA GLY A 464 35.59 45.73 64.11
C GLY A 464 36.70 46.19 65.06
N ASN A 465 37.96 46.15 64.62
CA ASN A 465 39.10 46.34 65.53
C ASN A 465 39.96 47.55 65.17
N ALA A 466 40.47 47.60 63.93
CA ALA A 466 41.34 48.66 63.46
C ALA A 466 41.39 48.73 61.93
N ILE A 467 41.80 49.88 61.39
CA ILE A 467 42.38 49.98 60.05
C ILE A 467 43.88 50.23 60.21
N GLN A 468 44.72 49.55 59.44
CA GLN A 468 46.17 49.71 59.50
C GLN A 468 46.81 49.59 58.12
N SER A 469 48.01 50.16 57.96
CA SER A 469 48.85 49.91 56.79
C SER A 469 49.46 48.51 56.83
N ASN A 470 49.78 47.95 55.65
CA ASN A 470 50.37 46.61 55.53
C ASN A 470 51.74 46.48 56.22
N ASN A 471 52.50 47.57 56.32
CA ASN A 471 53.82 47.62 56.96
C ASN A 471 53.78 48.05 58.43
N TYR A 472 52.59 48.08 59.06
CA TYR A 472 52.48 48.56 60.44
C TYR A 472 53.27 47.69 61.42
N VAL A 473 54.18 48.34 62.15
CA VAL A 473 54.93 47.78 63.27
C VAL A 473 54.84 48.77 64.41
N ALA A 474 54.30 48.35 65.55
CA ALA A 474 54.06 49.21 66.70
C ALA A 474 55.32 49.98 67.10
N GLY A 475 55.18 51.30 67.19
CA GLY A 475 56.21 52.26 67.54
C GLY A 475 57.33 52.43 66.52
N SER A 476 57.24 51.86 65.32
CA SER A 476 58.35 51.80 64.35
C SER A 476 57.96 52.17 62.92
N ALA A 477 56.89 51.59 62.36
CA ALA A 477 56.55 51.77 60.95
C ALA A 477 55.03 51.74 60.72
N GLY A 478 54.59 52.39 59.66
CA GLY A 478 53.19 52.41 59.23
C GLY A 478 52.26 53.17 60.19
N TRP A 479 50.96 52.98 60.00
CA TRP A 479 49.93 53.60 60.83
C TRP A 479 48.84 52.60 61.19
N LYS A 480 48.17 52.87 62.31
CA LYS A 480 47.02 52.09 62.77
C LYS A 480 46.04 52.98 63.51
N LEU A 481 44.79 52.94 63.08
CA LEU A 481 43.65 53.53 63.77
C LEU A 481 42.88 52.39 64.44
N TRP A 482 42.90 52.36 65.76
CA TRP A 482 42.05 51.49 66.56
C TRP A 482 40.69 52.15 66.78
N PHE A 483 39.64 51.35 66.76
CA PHE A 483 38.29 51.84 67.06
C PHE A 483 38.01 51.97 68.56
N ASP A 484 39.04 51.77 69.40
CA ASP A 484 39.05 52.21 70.80
C ASP A 484 39.36 53.72 70.96
N GLY A 485 39.61 54.42 69.85
CA GLY A 485 39.94 55.85 69.81
C GLY A 485 41.43 56.15 69.75
N THR A 486 42.30 55.12 69.75
CA THR A 486 43.75 55.30 69.59
C THR A 486 44.12 55.40 68.11
N PHE A 487 44.95 56.36 67.74
CA PHE A 487 45.58 56.46 66.43
C PHE A 487 47.09 56.57 66.59
N GLU A 488 47.82 55.66 65.97
CA GLU A 488 49.28 55.70 65.90
C GLU A 488 49.72 55.90 64.45
N ILE A 489 50.62 56.85 64.27
CA ILE A 489 51.30 57.11 63.01
C ILE A 489 52.81 57.14 63.25
N ASN A 490 53.53 56.26 62.56
CA ASN A 490 54.98 56.20 62.59
C ASN A 490 55.54 56.79 61.30
N SER A 491 56.74 57.35 61.38
CA SER A 491 57.47 57.84 60.21
C SER A 491 57.64 56.75 59.14
N ALA A 492 57.42 57.14 57.88
CA ALA A 492 57.73 56.29 56.72
C ALA A 492 59.25 56.15 56.49
N LEU A 493 60.06 57.06 57.06
CA LEU A 493 61.51 57.00 57.05
C LEU A 493 61.94 56.18 58.27
N GLY A 494 62.61 55.04 58.05
CA GLY A 494 63.09 54.18 59.13
C GLY A 494 63.97 54.97 60.08
N SER A 495 63.68 54.92 61.39
CA SER A 495 64.19 55.79 62.45
C SER A 495 63.64 57.22 62.52
N GLY A 496 62.45 57.51 61.99
CA GLY A 496 61.78 58.79 62.23
C GLY A 496 60.88 58.80 63.46
N GLY A 497 60.36 59.98 63.81
CA GLY A 497 59.46 60.16 64.95
C GLY A 497 58.12 59.44 64.80
N ARG A 498 57.37 59.37 65.90
CA ARG A 498 56.02 58.80 65.93
C ARG A 498 55.04 59.70 66.67
N GLN A 499 53.76 59.58 66.34
CA GLN A 499 52.67 60.24 67.06
C GLN A 499 51.62 59.22 67.47
N VAL A 500 51.19 59.33 68.72
CA VAL A 500 50.10 58.53 69.29
C VAL A 500 49.03 59.49 69.79
N ILE A 501 47.80 59.33 69.33
CA ILE A 501 46.61 60.05 69.78
C ILE A 501 45.71 59.02 70.45
N ASN A 502 45.12 59.36 71.59
CA ASN A 502 44.08 58.56 72.24
C ASN A 502 43.09 59.47 72.97
N SER A 503 42.18 58.88 73.76
CA SER A 503 41.17 59.61 74.54
C SER A 503 41.74 60.64 75.52
N ALA A 504 43.00 60.48 75.95
CA ALA A 504 43.66 61.43 76.84
C ALA A 504 44.39 62.56 76.09
N GLY A 505 44.57 62.49 74.76
CA GLY A 505 45.28 63.50 73.97
C GLY A 505 46.32 62.90 73.04
N GLY A 506 47.21 63.76 72.51
CA GLY A 506 48.25 63.35 71.56
C GLY A 506 49.67 63.56 72.10
N LYS A 507 50.57 62.61 71.77
CA LYS A 507 51.99 62.63 72.12
C LYS A 507 52.82 62.44 70.85
N VAL A 508 53.84 63.27 70.68
CA VAL A 508 54.81 63.18 69.58
C VAL A 508 56.19 62.84 70.15
N PHE A 509 56.82 61.83 69.58
CA PHE A 509 58.13 61.31 69.98
C PHE A 509 59.13 61.50 68.84
N ASP A 510 60.37 61.81 69.16
CA ASP A 510 61.47 61.82 68.19
C ASP A 510 61.96 60.41 67.84
N GLN A 511 62.97 60.33 66.97
CA GLN A 511 63.62 59.09 66.54
C GLN A 511 64.23 58.24 67.67
N ASN A 512 64.52 58.86 68.81
CA ASN A 512 65.09 58.20 69.98
C ASN A 512 64.01 57.79 70.98
N GLY A 513 62.72 57.93 70.63
CA GLY A 513 61.60 57.65 71.50
C GLY A 513 61.37 58.70 72.59
N VAL A 514 62.00 59.87 72.50
CA VAL A 514 61.84 60.96 73.48
C VAL A 514 60.62 61.79 73.13
N LYS A 515 59.70 61.96 74.10
CA LYS A 515 58.51 62.80 73.94
C LYS A 515 58.92 64.27 73.75
N ARG A 516 58.63 64.85 72.59
CA ARG A 516 58.96 66.24 72.24
C ARG A 516 57.79 67.19 72.45
N TYR A 517 56.58 66.69 72.29
CA TYR A 517 55.37 67.48 72.37
C TYR A 517 54.22 66.62 72.87
N GLN A 518 53.37 67.18 73.72
CA GLN A 518 52.13 66.57 74.20
C GLN A 518 51.05 67.63 74.22
N TRP A 519 49.84 67.23 73.85
CA TRP A 519 48.63 68.04 73.93
C TRP A 519 47.48 67.17 74.45
N GLY A 520 46.54 67.78 75.17
CA GLY A 520 45.54 67.03 75.94
C GLY A 520 46.13 66.42 77.23
N ASN A 521 45.25 65.88 78.07
CA ASN A 521 45.48 65.45 79.45
C ASN A 521 45.82 66.66 80.34
N LEU A 522 44.77 67.32 80.83
CA LEU A 522 44.88 68.54 81.66
C LEU A 522 45.30 68.25 83.11
N ASP A 523 45.38 66.96 83.49
CA ASP A 523 45.69 66.49 84.84
C ASP A 523 47.09 65.83 84.96
N ALA A 524 48.00 66.08 84.01
CA ALA A 524 49.35 65.49 83.98
C ALA A 524 50.49 66.51 84.09
#